data_AF-A0A8T3RAU1-F1
#
_entry.id   AF-A0A8T3RAU1-F1
#
_cell.length_a   1.000
_cell.length_b   1.000
_cell.length_c   1.000
_cell.angle_alpha   90.00
_cell.angle_beta   90.00
_cell.angle_gamma   90.00
#
_symmetry.space_group_name_H-M   'P 1'
#
loop_
_entity.id
_entity.type
_entity.pdbx_description
1 polymer ?
#
loop_
_entity_poly.entity_id
_entity_poly.type
_entity_poly.pdbx_seq_one_letter_code
_entity_poly.pdbx_strand_id
1 'polypeptide(L)'
;MAEGARIQKVLAEAGVASRRASEVLVAAGRVLVDGVPATVGQRVDPAVQRITVDGRSVGERAPSVYLALNKPQGVTSTVADRHAETTVVDLLPAETRRTYGRIYPVGRLDRDSEGLLLLTNDGAWAQRLIHPSHEVEREYAIGVRHLLDGSQGNALAEGIELEEGTARLTGMRLATEIETRRLEILMGRSEEPLVWYRAVLRQGWRRQLRRMFTAVGMPVQRLIRVRIGTLRLGDLPPGRIRDLSAAERGRLVAQEEAATVSAPIGGDLVVSLDGPGSSGKSSVGAGAALALGYRFCDTGVLYRALTWLALERGTDADDPDALVALTPELDLAPDTAGRLRLIRVGGEDVTERLHSAAVDGEVSRVARHAAVREALLPVQRSLADGGRIIMAGRDIGTVVLPEADLKLFIDVSLDERARRRALERGLDPQGVAAASVTAELARRDEVDSTRPTAPLRRPHDAVIIRSDGNTLQQTIEAVIEAVRAAEEQRG
;
A
#
# COMPACT_ATOMS: atom_id res chain seq x y z
N MET A 1 -40.38 -4.44 -7.89
CA MET A 1 -40.07 -5.54 -6.95
C MET A 1 -39.37 -4.93 -5.74
N ALA A 2 -39.83 -5.19 -4.51
CA ALA A 2 -39.48 -4.39 -3.33
C ALA A 2 -37.96 -4.28 -3.07
N GLU A 3 -37.51 -3.03 -2.95
CA GLU A 3 -36.13 -2.54 -2.78
C GLU A 3 -35.64 -2.70 -1.33
N GLY A 4 -35.98 -3.82 -0.67
CA GLY A 4 -35.70 -4.06 0.75
C GLY A 4 -34.51 -4.99 1.02
N ALA A 5 -33.94 -4.90 2.22
CA ALA A 5 -32.91 -5.81 2.72
C ALA A 5 -33.56 -7.09 3.29
N ARG A 6 -32.86 -8.24 3.22
CA ARG A 6 -33.35 -9.49 3.84
C ARG A 6 -33.52 -9.31 5.35
N ILE A 7 -34.62 -9.78 5.94
CA ILE A 7 -34.96 -9.64 7.36
C ILE A 7 -33.83 -10.11 8.28
N GLN A 8 -33.17 -11.23 7.96
CA GLN A 8 -32.03 -11.71 8.75
C GLN A 8 -30.79 -10.82 8.67
N LYS A 9 -30.63 -10.03 7.60
CA LYS A 9 -29.60 -8.99 7.49
C LYS A 9 -29.95 -7.81 8.40
N VAL A 10 -31.20 -7.33 8.34
CA VAL A 10 -31.68 -6.21 9.16
C VAL A 10 -31.57 -6.52 10.65
N LEU A 11 -32.00 -7.71 11.08
CA LEU A 11 -31.87 -8.17 12.47
C LEU A 11 -30.40 -8.27 12.92
N ALA A 12 -29.51 -8.70 12.03
CA ALA A 12 -28.09 -8.78 12.34
C ALA A 12 -27.42 -7.40 12.45
N GLU A 13 -27.78 -6.46 11.58
CA GLU A 13 -27.30 -5.07 11.59
C GLU A 13 -27.85 -4.27 12.77
N ALA A 14 -29.07 -4.57 13.22
CA ALA A 14 -29.64 -4.03 14.45
C ALA A 14 -29.08 -4.70 15.72
N GLY A 15 -28.12 -5.62 15.59
CA GLY A 15 -27.45 -6.26 16.71
C GLY A 15 -28.25 -7.32 17.45
N VAL A 16 -29.42 -7.74 16.93
CA VAL A 16 -30.31 -8.72 17.58
C VAL A 16 -29.65 -10.09 17.68
N ALA A 17 -29.12 -10.61 16.57
CA ALA A 17 -28.45 -11.91 16.53
C ALA A 17 -27.51 -12.03 15.33
N SER A 18 -26.76 -13.13 15.21
CA SER A 18 -26.08 -13.44 13.93
C SER A 18 -27.10 -13.72 12.83
N ARG A 19 -26.77 -13.53 11.55
CA ARG A 19 -27.67 -13.83 10.42
C ARG A 19 -28.34 -15.21 10.52
N ARG A 20 -27.58 -16.26 10.85
CA ARG A 20 -28.10 -17.63 11.02
C ARG A 20 -29.02 -17.75 12.22
N ALA A 21 -28.65 -17.15 13.35
CA ALA A 21 -29.52 -17.13 14.53
C ALA A 21 -30.78 -16.30 14.28
N SER A 22 -30.71 -15.24 13.49
CA SER A 22 -31.87 -14.46 13.04
C SER A 22 -32.80 -15.32 12.17
N GLU A 23 -32.28 -16.18 11.29
CA GLU A 23 -33.12 -17.12 10.53
C GLU A 23 -33.86 -18.10 11.46
N VAL A 24 -33.22 -18.57 12.53
CA VAL A 24 -33.86 -19.39 13.57
C VAL A 24 -34.98 -18.61 14.30
N LEU A 25 -34.73 -17.35 14.66
CA LEU A 25 -35.76 -16.50 15.29
C LEU A 25 -36.97 -16.28 14.36
N VAL A 26 -36.72 -16.03 13.08
CA VAL A 26 -37.77 -15.85 12.07
C VAL A 26 -38.55 -17.16 11.89
N ALA A 27 -37.86 -18.29 11.73
CA ALA A 27 -38.50 -19.60 11.59
C ALA A 27 -39.34 -20.00 12.81
N ALA A 28 -38.95 -19.55 14.00
CA ALA A 28 -39.70 -19.75 15.25
C ALA A 28 -40.90 -18.80 15.42
N GLY A 29 -41.20 -17.93 14.43
CA GLY A 29 -42.31 -16.98 14.50
C GLY A 29 -42.11 -15.84 15.50
N ARG A 30 -40.89 -15.66 16.00
CA ARG A 30 -40.56 -14.66 17.05
C ARG A 30 -40.36 -13.25 16.50
N VAL A 31 -40.35 -13.10 15.17
CA VAL A 31 -40.10 -11.85 14.46
C VAL A 31 -41.38 -11.43 13.75
N LEU A 32 -41.84 -10.21 13.99
CA LEU A 32 -43.00 -9.61 13.32
C LEU A 32 -42.55 -8.44 12.44
N VAL A 33 -43.18 -8.27 11.29
CA VAL A 33 -43.06 -7.11 10.39
C VAL A 33 -44.46 -6.52 10.24
N ASP A 34 -44.64 -5.28 10.69
CA ASP A 34 -45.94 -4.59 10.73
C ASP A 34 -47.03 -5.41 11.47
N GLY A 35 -46.61 -6.15 12.49
CA GLY A 35 -47.48 -7.02 13.30
C GLY A 35 -47.73 -8.42 12.75
N VAL A 36 -47.19 -8.75 11.57
CA VAL A 36 -47.36 -10.06 10.91
C VAL A 36 -46.09 -10.90 11.05
N PRO A 37 -46.17 -12.22 11.35
CA PRO A 37 -45.02 -13.10 11.40
C PRO A 37 -44.17 -13.05 10.13
N ALA A 38 -42.88 -12.79 10.30
CA ALA A 38 -41.93 -12.72 9.21
C ALA A 38 -41.62 -14.12 8.64
N THR A 39 -41.26 -14.18 7.36
CA THR A 39 -40.80 -15.42 6.72
C THR A 39 -39.29 -15.40 6.45
N VAL A 40 -38.65 -16.57 6.48
CA VAL A 40 -37.19 -16.67 6.27
C VAL A 40 -36.84 -16.16 4.87
N GLY A 41 -35.96 -15.16 4.80
CA GLY A 41 -35.56 -14.55 3.53
C GLY A 41 -36.45 -13.41 3.04
N GLN A 42 -37.55 -13.08 3.76
CA GLN A 42 -38.40 -11.92 3.47
C GLN A 42 -37.55 -10.65 3.36
N ARG A 43 -37.81 -9.83 2.33
CA ARG A 43 -37.20 -8.51 2.20
C ARG A 43 -38.07 -7.48 2.92
N VAL A 44 -37.43 -6.62 3.69
CA VAL A 44 -38.05 -5.56 4.46
C VAL A 44 -37.28 -4.26 4.33
N ASP A 45 -37.99 -3.15 4.45
CA ASP A 45 -37.39 -1.83 4.57
C ASP A 45 -37.61 -1.29 6.00
N PRO A 46 -36.56 -1.28 6.85
CA PRO A 46 -36.68 -0.81 8.22
C PRO A 46 -36.98 0.71 8.35
N ALA A 47 -36.85 1.49 7.26
CA ALA A 47 -37.19 2.91 7.28
C ALA A 47 -38.71 3.15 7.29
N VAL A 48 -39.50 2.20 6.78
CA VAL A 48 -40.96 2.34 6.64
C VAL A 48 -41.73 1.23 7.36
N GLN A 49 -41.10 0.09 7.64
CA GLN A 49 -41.75 -1.06 8.26
C GLN A 49 -41.33 -1.21 9.72
N ARG A 50 -42.32 -1.50 10.59
CA ARG A 50 -42.09 -1.77 12.01
C ARG A 50 -41.69 -3.22 12.21
N ILE A 51 -40.43 -3.44 12.59
CA ILE A 51 -39.92 -4.79 12.87
C ILE A 51 -39.85 -4.98 14.39
N THR A 52 -40.42 -6.07 14.91
CA THR A 52 -40.31 -6.43 16.33
C THR A 52 -39.81 -7.86 16.50
N VAL A 53 -39.09 -8.10 17.60
CA VAL A 53 -38.63 -9.43 18.02
C VAL A 53 -39.08 -9.63 19.46
N ASP A 54 -39.88 -10.68 19.71
CA ASP A 54 -40.49 -10.95 21.02
C ASP A 54 -41.21 -9.72 21.62
N GLY A 55 -41.92 -8.96 20.77
CA GLY A 55 -42.64 -7.75 21.16
C GLY A 55 -41.78 -6.51 21.37
N ARG A 56 -40.45 -6.60 21.26
CA ARG A 56 -39.54 -5.44 21.33
C ARG A 56 -39.27 -4.91 19.93
N SER A 57 -39.42 -3.60 19.74
CA SER A 57 -39.05 -2.97 18.47
C SER A 57 -37.56 -3.15 18.22
N VAL A 58 -37.22 -3.56 17.00
CA VAL A 58 -35.85 -3.50 16.50
C VAL A 58 -35.53 -2.02 16.36
N GLY A 59 -34.71 -1.49 17.27
CA GLY A 59 -34.43 -0.06 17.41
C GLY A 59 -33.53 0.50 16.32
N GLU A 60 -33.25 1.80 16.41
CA GLU A 60 -32.32 2.51 15.53
C GLU A 60 -30.95 1.81 15.48
N ARG A 61 -30.36 1.79 14.29
CA ARG A 61 -29.07 1.15 14.02
C ARG A 61 -28.02 1.74 14.94
N ALA A 62 -27.36 0.90 15.73
CA ALA A 62 -26.23 1.33 16.56
C ALA A 62 -25.16 2.02 15.68
N PRO A 63 -24.47 3.06 16.18
CA PRO A 63 -23.42 3.72 15.42
C PRO A 63 -22.36 2.72 14.98
N SER A 64 -21.77 2.95 13.81
CA SER A 64 -20.75 2.04 13.27
C SER A 64 -19.44 2.17 14.06
N VAL A 65 -18.83 1.04 14.39
CA VAL A 65 -17.56 0.97 15.12
C VAL A 65 -16.51 0.18 14.35
N TYR A 66 -15.26 0.62 14.40
CA TYR A 66 -14.17 0.03 13.64
C TYR A 66 -12.92 0.02 14.50
N LEU A 67 -12.46 -1.16 14.89
CA LEU A 67 -11.44 -1.33 15.89
C LEU A 67 -10.28 -2.16 15.34
N ALA A 68 -9.06 -1.79 15.72
CA ALA A 68 -7.89 -2.64 15.63
C ALA A 68 -7.61 -3.26 17.00
N LEU A 69 -7.48 -4.58 17.04
CA LEU A 69 -7.07 -5.37 18.19
C LEU A 69 -5.71 -5.99 17.88
N ASN A 70 -4.74 -5.86 18.80
CA ASN A 70 -3.61 -6.77 18.82
C ASN A 70 -4.04 -8.03 19.60
N LYS A 71 -4.48 -9.06 18.88
CA LYS A 71 -4.99 -10.30 19.47
C LYS A 71 -3.83 -11.05 20.14
N PRO A 72 -3.88 -11.35 21.45
CA PRO A 72 -2.88 -12.17 22.10
C PRO A 72 -3.08 -13.66 21.77
N GLN A 73 -2.06 -14.45 22.09
CA GLN A 73 -2.14 -15.90 22.00
C GLN A 73 -3.18 -16.44 23.00
N GLY A 74 -3.81 -17.57 22.69
CA GLY A 74 -4.80 -18.22 23.56
C GLY A 74 -6.24 -17.71 23.37
N VAL A 75 -6.42 -16.49 22.88
CA VAL A 75 -7.76 -15.91 22.63
C VAL A 75 -8.35 -16.44 21.31
N THR A 76 -9.66 -16.70 21.26
CA THR A 76 -10.35 -17.24 20.08
C THR A 76 -11.06 -16.15 19.27
N SER A 77 -10.86 -16.10 17.95
CA SER A 77 -11.48 -15.12 17.03
C SER A 77 -12.94 -15.44 16.69
N THR A 78 -13.82 -15.39 17.69
CA THR A 78 -15.27 -15.63 17.58
C THR A 78 -16.06 -14.65 18.45
N VAL A 79 -17.37 -14.54 18.21
CA VAL A 79 -18.29 -13.76 19.06
C VAL A 79 -18.70 -14.54 20.30
N ALA A 80 -18.91 -15.84 20.15
CA ALA A 80 -19.24 -16.76 21.22
C ALA A 80 -18.75 -18.16 20.84
N ASP A 81 -18.16 -18.87 21.80
CA ASP A 81 -17.74 -20.26 21.66
C ASP A 81 -17.68 -20.90 23.06
N ARG A 82 -18.47 -21.95 23.25
CA ARG A 82 -18.58 -22.66 24.54
C ARG A 82 -17.30 -23.38 24.97
N HIS A 83 -16.36 -23.59 24.03
CA HIS A 83 -15.09 -24.25 24.28
C HIS A 83 -13.93 -23.26 24.39
N ALA A 84 -14.17 -21.96 24.17
CA ALA A 84 -13.16 -20.93 24.29
C ALA A 84 -13.14 -20.38 25.72
N GLU A 85 -11.96 -20.36 26.35
CA GLU A 85 -11.76 -19.68 27.64
C GLU A 85 -11.95 -18.17 27.53
N THR A 86 -11.49 -17.59 26.42
CA THR A 86 -11.62 -16.16 26.13
C THR A 86 -11.76 -15.94 24.63
N THR A 87 -12.71 -15.09 24.26
CA THR A 87 -12.94 -14.66 22.88
C THR A 87 -12.44 -13.23 22.65
N VAL A 88 -12.29 -12.84 21.40
CA VAL A 88 -11.89 -11.47 21.03
C VAL A 88 -12.93 -10.41 21.47
N VAL A 89 -14.19 -10.81 21.68
CA VAL A 89 -15.24 -9.91 22.16
C VAL A 89 -15.13 -9.69 23.68
N ASP A 90 -14.60 -10.66 24.43
CA ASP A 90 -14.38 -10.53 25.87
C ASP A 90 -13.28 -9.50 26.20
N LEU A 91 -12.37 -9.25 25.25
CA LEU A 91 -11.34 -8.20 25.36
C LEU A 91 -11.90 -6.78 25.18
N LEU A 92 -13.15 -6.63 24.71
CA LEU A 92 -13.76 -5.32 24.53
C LEU A 92 -14.22 -4.74 25.87
N PRO A 93 -13.96 -3.44 26.15
CA PRO A 93 -14.54 -2.75 27.29
C PRO A 93 -16.06 -2.93 27.34
N ALA A 94 -16.62 -3.04 28.55
CA ALA A 94 -18.05 -3.26 28.73
C ALA A 94 -18.88 -2.13 28.11
N GLU A 95 -18.39 -0.90 28.19
CA GLU A 95 -18.98 0.32 27.63
C GLU A 95 -19.04 0.24 26.11
N THR A 96 -17.96 -0.20 25.45
CA THR A 96 -17.93 -0.39 24.00
C THR A 96 -19.01 -1.36 23.54
N ARG A 97 -19.21 -2.47 24.26
CA ARG A 97 -20.25 -3.46 23.95
C ARG A 97 -21.66 -2.91 24.19
N ARG A 98 -21.85 -2.08 25.23
CA ARG A 98 -23.14 -1.42 25.49
C ARG A 98 -23.47 -0.38 24.42
N THR A 99 -22.51 0.44 24.00
CA THR A 99 -22.72 1.55 23.05
C THR A 99 -22.96 1.06 21.62
N TYR A 100 -22.16 0.10 21.15
CA TYR A 100 -22.16 -0.30 19.74
C TYR A 100 -22.90 -1.62 19.48
N GLY A 101 -23.39 -2.27 20.54
CA GLY A 101 -24.07 -3.55 20.47
C GLY A 101 -23.17 -4.66 19.96
N ARG A 102 -23.64 -5.40 18.95
CA ARG A 102 -23.00 -6.62 18.47
C ARG A 102 -21.77 -6.32 17.60
N ILE A 103 -20.58 -6.47 18.19
CA ILE A 103 -19.28 -6.38 17.51
C ILE A 103 -18.76 -7.78 17.17
N TYR A 104 -18.13 -7.95 16.00
CA TYR A 104 -17.57 -9.23 15.56
C TYR A 104 -16.23 -9.05 14.81
N PRO A 105 -15.39 -10.10 14.77
CA PRO A 105 -14.11 -10.04 14.08
C PRO A 105 -14.26 -10.05 12.56
N VAL A 106 -13.40 -9.27 11.91
CA VAL A 106 -13.25 -9.22 10.45
C VAL A 106 -12.15 -10.20 10.05
N GLY A 107 -12.59 -11.36 9.57
CA GLY A 107 -11.72 -12.52 9.37
C GLY A 107 -11.36 -13.18 10.70
N ARG A 108 -10.41 -14.10 10.67
CA ARG A 108 -10.00 -14.86 11.87
C ARG A 108 -8.49 -14.97 11.95
N LEU A 109 -8.00 -15.06 13.18
CA LEU A 109 -6.69 -15.61 13.50
C LEU A 109 -6.90 -16.89 14.30
N ASP A 110 -6.03 -17.87 14.10
CA ASP A 110 -6.07 -19.08 14.91
C ASP A 110 -5.82 -18.74 16.39
N ARG A 111 -6.27 -19.61 17.29
CA ARG A 111 -6.12 -19.42 18.75
C ARG A 111 -4.65 -19.23 19.15
N ASP A 112 -3.76 -20.00 18.53
CA ASP A 112 -2.31 -19.98 18.75
C ASP A 112 -1.56 -18.86 18.00
N SER A 113 -2.27 -18.04 17.22
CA SER A 113 -1.71 -16.95 16.41
C SER A 113 -2.07 -15.59 16.98
N GLU A 114 -1.23 -14.59 16.72
CA GLU A 114 -1.24 -13.30 17.39
C GLU A 114 -1.31 -12.13 16.39
N GLY A 115 -1.47 -10.92 16.92
CA GLY A 115 -1.30 -9.70 16.14
C GLY A 115 -2.62 -9.11 15.64
N LEU A 116 -2.51 -8.30 14.60
CA LEU A 116 -3.55 -7.40 14.13
C LEU A 116 -4.82 -8.18 13.70
N LEU A 117 -5.94 -7.87 14.35
CA LEU A 117 -7.28 -8.32 14.00
C LEU A 117 -8.23 -7.12 14.03
N LEU A 118 -9.11 -7.03 13.04
CA LEU A 118 -10.09 -5.96 12.98
C LEU A 118 -11.41 -6.44 13.60
N LEU A 119 -12.13 -5.55 14.27
CA LEU A 119 -13.47 -5.79 14.84
C LEU A 119 -14.41 -4.67 14.40
N THR A 120 -15.66 -5.01 14.07
CA THR A 120 -16.67 -4.02 13.67
C THR A 120 -18.09 -4.53 13.93
N ASN A 121 -19.07 -3.64 13.86
CA ASN A 121 -20.48 -4.00 13.67
C ASN A 121 -20.97 -3.74 12.22
N ASP A 122 -20.16 -3.11 11.34
CA ASP A 122 -20.49 -2.84 9.95
C ASP A 122 -20.17 -4.05 9.05
N GLY A 123 -21.24 -4.73 8.60
CA GLY A 123 -21.12 -5.94 7.80
C GLY A 123 -20.71 -5.67 6.36
N ALA A 124 -21.06 -4.50 5.82
CA ALA A 124 -20.68 -4.13 4.46
C ALA A 124 -19.18 -3.85 4.39
N TRP A 125 -18.65 -3.12 5.37
CA TRP A 125 -17.21 -2.86 5.48
C TRP A 125 -16.42 -4.15 5.75
N ALA A 126 -16.88 -4.99 6.69
CA ALA A 126 -16.23 -6.27 6.97
C ALA A 126 -16.17 -7.20 5.75
N GLN A 127 -17.24 -7.26 4.97
CA GLN A 127 -17.33 -8.12 3.79
C GLN A 127 -16.27 -7.76 2.74
N ARG A 128 -16.05 -6.46 2.48
CA ARG A 128 -15.03 -5.96 1.54
C ARG A 128 -13.61 -6.40 1.93
N LEU A 129 -13.35 -6.55 3.23
CA LEU A 129 -12.03 -6.96 3.72
C LEU A 129 -11.82 -8.47 3.72
N ILE A 130 -12.87 -9.28 3.82
CA ILE A 130 -12.75 -10.75 3.96
C ILE A 130 -12.93 -11.44 2.61
N HIS A 131 -13.74 -10.87 1.71
CA HIS A 131 -14.14 -11.58 0.50
C HIS A 131 -12.92 -11.87 -0.41
N PRO A 132 -12.74 -13.12 -0.88
CA PRO A 132 -11.53 -13.55 -1.57
C PRO A 132 -11.16 -12.72 -2.81
N SER A 133 -12.16 -12.17 -3.51
CA SER A 133 -11.93 -11.36 -4.72
C SER A 133 -11.23 -10.03 -4.48
N HIS A 134 -11.17 -9.55 -3.24
CA HIS A 134 -10.53 -8.26 -2.94
C HIS A 134 -9.04 -8.39 -2.61
N GLU A 135 -8.49 -9.61 -2.58
CA GLU A 135 -7.07 -9.93 -2.40
C GLU A 135 -6.32 -9.15 -1.29
N VAL A 136 -7.04 -8.67 -0.27
CA VAL A 136 -6.46 -7.81 0.78
C VAL A 136 -5.26 -8.51 1.39
N GLU A 137 -4.08 -7.92 1.22
CA GLU A 137 -2.85 -8.55 1.67
C GLU A 137 -2.79 -8.65 3.20
N ARG A 138 -2.27 -9.76 3.70
CA ARG A 138 -1.94 -9.94 5.11
C ARG A 138 -0.46 -10.27 5.22
N GLU A 139 0.28 -9.41 5.91
CA GLU A 139 1.69 -9.67 6.21
C GLU A 139 1.80 -10.32 7.58
N TYR A 140 2.69 -11.30 7.68
CA TYR A 140 2.97 -12.04 8.90
C TYR A 140 4.46 -11.98 9.24
N ALA A 141 4.75 -11.83 10.53
CA ALA A 141 6.02 -12.22 11.10
C ALA A 141 5.94 -13.69 11.56
N ILE A 142 6.87 -14.50 11.08
CA ILE A 142 6.89 -15.95 11.22
C ILE A 142 8.15 -16.34 11.98
N GLY A 143 8.00 -16.75 13.25
CA GLY A 143 9.10 -17.15 14.11
C GLY A 143 9.31 -18.65 14.05
N VAL A 144 10.52 -19.07 13.66
CA VAL A 144 10.96 -20.48 13.57
C VAL A 144 12.25 -20.68 14.36
N ARG A 145 12.61 -21.92 14.69
CA ARG A 145 13.77 -22.20 15.57
C ARG A 145 15.12 -21.95 14.90
N HIS A 146 15.21 -22.21 13.60
CA HIS A 146 16.47 -22.13 12.86
C HIS A 146 16.28 -21.40 11.53
N LEU A 147 17.40 -20.95 10.96
CA LEU A 147 17.42 -20.41 9.60
C LEU A 147 16.97 -21.51 8.63
N LEU A 148 16.19 -21.14 7.62
CA LEU A 148 15.81 -22.04 6.55
C LEU A 148 17.05 -22.31 5.70
N ASP A 149 17.26 -23.57 5.33
CA ASP A 149 18.23 -23.87 4.29
C ASP A 149 17.70 -23.49 2.89
N GLY A 150 18.56 -23.51 1.88
CA GLY A 150 18.19 -23.14 0.52
C GLY A 150 17.08 -24.02 -0.08
N SER A 151 17.02 -25.31 0.27
CA SER A 151 15.99 -26.22 -0.23
C SER A 151 14.62 -25.91 0.37
N GLN A 152 14.58 -25.63 1.67
CA GLN A 152 13.36 -25.23 2.38
C GLN A 152 12.86 -23.88 1.87
N GLY A 153 13.77 -22.91 1.68
CA GLY A 153 13.45 -21.60 1.13
C GLY A 153 12.85 -21.68 -0.27
N ASN A 154 13.46 -22.46 -1.16
CA ASN A 154 12.99 -22.66 -2.53
C ASN A 154 11.62 -23.35 -2.57
N ALA A 155 11.43 -24.43 -1.79
CA ALA A 155 10.14 -25.12 -1.73
C ALA A 155 9.00 -24.20 -1.27
N LEU A 156 9.26 -23.34 -0.28
CA LEU A 156 8.29 -22.34 0.17
C LEU A 156 7.99 -21.27 -0.88
N ALA A 157 8.99 -20.88 -1.69
CA ALA A 157 8.83 -19.90 -2.75
C ALA A 157 8.06 -20.45 -3.97
N GLU A 158 8.34 -21.68 -4.38
CA GLU A 158 7.63 -22.38 -5.48
C GLU A 158 6.18 -22.71 -5.10
N GLY A 159 5.96 -23.02 -3.81
CA GLY A 159 4.67 -23.32 -3.23
C GLY A 159 4.58 -24.77 -2.73
N ILE A 160 3.67 -24.99 -1.78
CA ILE A 160 3.47 -26.29 -1.13
C ILE A 160 2.08 -26.82 -1.46
N GLU A 161 1.99 -28.06 -1.93
CA GLU A 161 0.70 -28.73 -2.13
C GLU A 161 -0.02 -28.96 -0.80
N LEU A 162 -1.22 -28.39 -0.68
CA LEU A 162 -2.15 -28.57 0.42
C LEU A 162 -3.47 -29.16 -0.10
N GLU A 163 -4.35 -29.61 0.79
CA GLU A 163 -5.68 -30.17 0.43
C GLU A 163 -6.50 -29.25 -0.48
N GLU A 164 -6.37 -27.94 -0.29
CA GLU A 164 -7.06 -26.91 -1.07
C GLU A 164 -6.38 -26.58 -2.42
N GLY A 165 -5.16 -27.08 -2.65
CA GLY A 165 -4.32 -26.83 -3.83
C GLY A 165 -2.93 -26.30 -3.46
N THR A 166 -2.20 -25.77 -4.46
CA THR A 166 -0.85 -25.23 -4.28
C THR A 166 -0.88 -23.93 -3.45
N ALA A 167 -0.40 -24.00 -2.22
CA ALA A 167 -0.27 -22.84 -1.34
C ALA A 167 1.00 -22.06 -1.66
N ARG A 168 0.83 -20.80 -2.09
CA ARG A 168 1.94 -19.88 -2.35
C ARG A 168 2.00 -18.76 -1.31
N LEU A 169 3.21 -18.30 -1.04
CA LEU A 169 3.50 -17.12 -0.25
C LEU A 169 4.28 -16.12 -1.10
N THR A 170 4.13 -14.82 -0.78
CA THR A 170 4.76 -13.74 -1.55
C THR A 170 5.67 -12.91 -0.65
N GLY A 171 6.76 -12.38 -1.23
CA GLY A 171 7.67 -11.49 -0.54
C GLY A 171 8.29 -12.09 0.73
N MET A 172 8.54 -13.42 0.74
CA MET A 172 9.19 -14.04 1.89
C MET A 172 10.63 -13.56 2.00
N ARG A 173 11.01 -13.08 3.18
CA ARG A 173 12.37 -12.64 3.48
C ARG A 173 12.67 -12.78 4.96
N LEU A 174 13.96 -12.80 5.30
CA LEU A 174 14.39 -12.65 6.68
C LEU A 174 13.96 -11.27 7.21
N ALA A 175 13.50 -11.22 8.45
CA ALA A 175 13.29 -9.96 9.16
C ALA A 175 14.64 -9.34 9.50
N THR A 176 14.76 -8.03 9.33
CA THR A 176 15.97 -7.31 9.75
C THR A 176 16.12 -7.32 11.27
N GLU A 177 17.32 -7.04 11.77
CA GLU A 177 17.55 -6.94 13.23
C GLU A 177 16.66 -5.89 13.89
N ILE A 178 16.42 -4.77 13.19
CA ILE A 178 15.55 -3.69 13.68
C ILE A 178 14.09 -4.16 13.77
N GLU A 179 13.59 -4.85 12.74
CA GLU A 179 12.24 -5.41 12.74
C GLU A 179 12.06 -6.46 13.84
N THR A 180 13.05 -7.34 14.01
CA THR A 180 13.06 -8.38 15.05
C THR A 180 13.04 -7.75 16.43
N ARG A 181 13.93 -6.79 16.71
CA ARG A 181 14.00 -6.10 18.00
C ARG A 181 12.69 -5.37 18.32
N ARG A 182 12.10 -4.65 17.35
CA ARG A 182 10.81 -3.98 17.55
C ARG A 182 9.69 -4.97 17.85
N LEU A 183 9.64 -6.08 17.13
CA LEU A 183 8.64 -7.12 17.35
C LEU A 183 8.76 -7.74 18.74
N GLU A 184 9.97 -8.06 19.18
CA GLU A 184 10.22 -8.61 20.52
C GLU A 184 9.90 -7.63 21.65
N ILE A 185 10.19 -6.33 21.47
CA ILE A 185 9.82 -5.30 22.44
C ILE A 185 8.30 -5.21 22.56
N LEU A 186 7.59 -5.24 21.44
CA LEU A 186 6.13 -5.10 21.42
C LEU A 186 5.41 -6.36 21.93
N MET A 187 5.85 -7.52 21.46
CA MET A 187 5.13 -8.80 21.60
C MET A 187 5.72 -9.70 22.68
N GLY A 188 6.78 -9.26 23.36
CA GLY A 188 7.56 -10.07 24.28
C GLY A 188 8.51 -11.02 23.56
N ARG A 189 9.62 -11.35 24.22
CA ARG A 189 10.57 -12.38 23.76
C ARG A 189 9.97 -13.77 23.98
N SER A 190 10.34 -14.68 23.09
CA SER A 190 10.05 -16.11 23.28
C SER A 190 11.06 -16.70 24.26
N GLU A 191 10.70 -17.79 24.94
CA GLU A 191 11.61 -18.49 25.85
C GLU A 191 12.88 -18.97 25.13
N GLU A 192 12.70 -19.53 23.93
CA GLU A 192 13.80 -19.87 23.02
C GLU A 192 13.98 -18.78 21.96
N PRO A 193 15.22 -18.47 21.54
CA PRO A 193 15.47 -17.51 20.48
C PRO A 193 14.88 -18.00 19.15
N LEU A 194 14.18 -17.10 18.44
CA LEU A 194 13.55 -17.40 17.16
C LEU A 194 14.21 -16.62 16.02
N VAL A 195 14.26 -17.25 14.86
CA VAL A 195 14.56 -16.62 13.58
C VAL A 195 13.25 -16.15 12.96
N TRP A 196 13.17 -14.86 12.63
CA TRP A 196 11.95 -14.24 12.13
C TRP A 196 11.98 -14.03 10.63
N TYR A 197 10.93 -14.46 9.95
CA TYR A 197 10.68 -14.17 8.54
C TYR A 197 9.46 -13.25 8.39
N ARG A 198 9.41 -12.52 7.28
CA ARG A 198 8.27 -11.75 6.81
C ARG A 198 7.71 -12.42 5.57
N ALA A 199 6.40 -12.58 5.47
CA ALA A 199 5.76 -13.04 4.26
C ALA A 199 4.33 -12.48 4.13
N VAL A 200 3.86 -12.36 2.90
CA VAL A 200 2.52 -11.86 2.56
C VAL A 200 1.65 -13.00 2.03
N LEU A 201 0.42 -13.07 2.55
CA LEU A 201 -0.66 -13.90 2.03
C LEU A 201 -1.77 -13.04 1.45
N ARG A 202 -2.33 -13.47 0.31
CA ARG A 202 -3.54 -12.88 -0.29
C ARG A 202 -4.77 -13.74 -0.01
N GLN A 203 -4.57 -15.05 0.08
CA GLN A 203 -5.57 -16.03 0.44
C GLN A 203 -5.60 -16.32 1.95
N GLY A 204 -6.71 -16.92 2.41
CA GLY A 204 -6.99 -17.15 3.83
C GLY A 204 -7.29 -18.62 4.18
N TRP A 205 -6.51 -19.57 3.65
CA TRP A 205 -6.71 -21.00 3.95
C TRP A 205 -6.40 -21.33 5.41
N ARG A 206 -7.03 -22.40 5.91
CA ARG A 206 -6.95 -22.77 7.32
C ARG A 206 -5.50 -23.14 7.68
N ARG A 207 -4.93 -22.41 8.64
CA ARG A 207 -3.57 -22.62 9.18
C ARG A 207 -2.49 -22.67 8.08
N GLN A 208 -2.67 -21.95 6.97
CA GLN A 208 -1.84 -22.09 5.77
C GLN A 208 -0.33 -21.98 6.05
N LEU A 209 0.13 -20.89 6.65
CA LEU A 209 1.56 -20.69 6.94
C LEU A 209 2.13 -21.81 7.81
N ARG A 210 1.38 -22.25 8.84
CA ARG A 210 1.83 -23.33 9.71
C ARG A 210 1.97 -24.64 8.94
N ARG A 211 1.00 -24.97 8.08
CA ARG A 211 1.04 -26.17 7.23
C ARG A 211 2.20 -26.14 6.25
N MET A 212 2.41 -25.01 5.56
CA MET A 212 3.52 -24.84 4.61
C MET A 212 4.88 -25.05 5.29
N PHE A 213 5.10 -24.39 6.42
CA PHE A 213 6.35 -24.47 7.17
C PHE A 213 6.57 -25.85 7.81
N THR A 214 5.51 -26.51 8.29
CA THR A 214 5.59 -27.90 8.75
C THR A 214 5.97 -28.86 7.61
N ALA A 215 5.46 -28.66 6.40
CA ALA A 215 5.75 -29.53 5.25
C ALA A 215 7.24 -29.52 4.85
N VAL A 216 7.95 -28.41 5.05
CA VAL A 216 9.40 -28.29 4.82
C VAL A 216 10.24 -28.64 6.06
N GLY A 217 9.62 -29.21 7.11
CA GLY A 217 10.31 -29.61 8.32
C GLY A 217 10.70 -28.47 9.27
N MET A 218 10.13 -27.27 9.11
CA MET A 218 10.41 -26.09 9.95
C MET A 218 9.14 -25.54 10.62
N PRO A 219 8.56 -26.20 11.64
CA PRO A 219 7.30 -25.76 12.24
C PRO A 219 7.36 -24.35 12.85
N VAL A 220 6.33 -23.55 12.55
CA VAL A 220 6.18 -22.17 13.08
C VAL A 220 5.94 -22.19 14.59
N GLN A 221 6.82 -21.54 15.34
CA GLN A 221 6.73 -21.41 16.80
C GLN A 221 5.83 -20.23 17.20
N ARG A 222 6.04 -19.06 16.59
CA ARG A 222 5.15 -17.89 16.74
C ARG A 222 4.71 -17.34 15.39
N LEU A 223 3.47 -16.91 15.33
CA LEU A 223 2.88 -16.34 14.12
C LEU A 223 2.13 -15.07 14.47
N ILE A 224 2.61 -13.94 13.98
CA ILE A 224 2.09 -12.63 14.33
C ILE A 224 1.67 -11.93 13.05
N ARG A 225 0.37 -11.61 12.91
CA ARG A 225 -0.08 -10.76 11.81
C ARG A 225 0.25 -9.31 12.13
N VAL A 226 1.02 -8.69 11.27
CA VAL A 226 1.60 -7.36 11.49
C VAL A 226 1.04 -6.30 10.55
N ARG A 227 0.33 -6.72 9.50
CA ARG A 227 -0.35 -5.84 8.55
C ARG A 227 -1.57 -6.50 7.93
N ILE A 228 -2.63 -5.71 7.72
CA ILE A 228 -3.78 -6.04 6.87
C ILE A 228 -3.94 -4.87 5.90
N GLY A 229 -3.84 -5.12 4.60
CA GLY A 229 -3.85 -4.07 3.59
C GLY A 229 -2.82 -2.98 3.91
N THR A 230 -3.29 -1.75 4.07
CA THR A 230 -2.46 -0.60 4.44
C THR A 230 -2.27 -0.42 5.95
N LEU A 231 -3.09 -1.09 6.78
CA LEU A 231 -3.06 -0.97 8.23
C LEU A 231 -1.96 -1.84 8.84
N ARG A 232 -1.03 -1.21 9.56
CA ARG A 232 0.04 -1.88 10.32
C ARG A 232 -0.35 -2.03 11.79
N LEU A 233 0.17 -3.08 12.44
CA LEU A 233 0.04 -3.29 13.88
C LEU A 233 0.61 -2.10 14.68
N GLY A 234 1.70 -1.51 14.20
CA GLY A 234 2.37 -0.38 14.85
C GLY A 234 2.85 -0.77 16.24
N ASP A 235 2.65 0.13 17.20
CA ASP A 235 3.04 -0.05 18.60
C ASP A 235 1.87 -0.47 19.51
N LEU A 236 0.78 -1.01 18.93
CA LEU A 236 -0.40 -1.44 19.67
C LEU A 236 -0.07 -2.67 20.55
N PRO A 237 -0.07 -2.57 21.89
CA PRO A 237 0.37 -3.68 22.75
C PRO A 237 -0.58 -4.88 22.71
N PRO A 238 -0.11 -6.11 23.01
CA PRO A 238 -0.95 -7.31 23.05
C PRO A 238 -2.19 -7.14 23.95
N GLY A 239 -3.34 -7.62 23.48
CA GLY A 239 -4.64 -7.48 24.15
C GLY A 239 -5.27 -6.09 24.06
N ARG A 240 -4.54 -5.06 23.58
CA ARG A 240 -5.07 -3.70 23.48
C ARG A 240 -5.85 -3.49 22.19
N ILE A 241 -6.83 -2.61 22.31
CA ILE A 241 -7.77 -2.24 21.27
C ILE A 241 -7.69 -0.72 21.08
N ARG A 242 -7.81 -0.26 19.84
CA ARG A 242 -7.96 1.14 19.50
C ARG A 242 -8.98 1.32 18.37
N ASP A 243 -9.56 2.51 18.29
CA ASP A 243 -10.37 2.90 17.14
C ASP A 243 -9.50 3.07 15.89
N LEU A 244 -10.10 2.76 14.74
CA LEU A 244 -9.57 3.12 13.43
C LEU A 244 -10.00 4.54 13.06
N SER A 245 -9.02 5.35 12.68
CA SER A 245 -9.28 6.66 12.09
C SER A 245 -10.03 6.54 10.77
N ALA A 246 -10.76 7.59 10.37
CA ALA A 246 -11.45 7.62 9.08
C ALA A 246 -10.50 7.35 7.89
N ALA A 247 -9.27 7.87 7.95
CA ALA A 247 -8.24 7.64 6.94
C ALA A 247 -7.73 6.19 6.90
N GLU A 248 -7.58 5.52 8.04
CA GLU A 248 -7.25 4.08 8.08
C GLU A 248 -8.39 3.24 7.52
N ARG A 249 -9.64 3.57 7.87
CA ARG A 249 -10.83 2.87 7.33
C ARG A 249 -10.91 3.03 5.82
N GLY A 250 -10.79 4.25 5.32
CA GLY A 250 -10.82 4.56 3.90
C GLY A 250 -9.74 3.80 3.13
N ARG A 251 -8.47 3.89 3.57
CA ARG A 251 -7.35 3.19 2.91
C ARG A 251 -7.42 1.66 2.94
N LEU A 252 -8.18 1.08 3.87
CA LEU A 252 -8.39 -0.37 3.94
C LEU A 252 -9.37 -0.87 2.86
N VAL A 253 -10.39 -0.07 2.51
CA VAL A 253 -11.39 -0.43 1.49
C VAL A 253 -11.18 0.26 0.14
N ALA A 254 -10.38 1.32 0.07
CA ALA A 254 -9.99 1.99 -1.18
C ALA A 254 -9.15 1.11 -2.13
N GLN A 255 -8.71 -0.08 -1.69
CA GLN A 255 -8.17 -1.10 -2.61
C GLN A 255 -9.20 -1.58 -3.65
N GLU A 256 -10.50 -1.22 -3.53
CA GLU A 256 -11.53 -1.42 -4.56
C GLU A 256 -11.53 -0.38 -5.69
N GLU A 257 -11.11 0.87 -5.46
CA GLU A 257 -11.42 1.96 -6.40
C GLU A 257 -10.51 2.01 -7.65
N ALA A 258 -9.45 1.21 -7.69
CA ALA A 258 -8.63 1.07 -8.90
C ALA A 258 -9.26 0.14 -9.97
N ALA A 259 -10.36 -0.57 -9.67
CA ALA A 259 -10.89 -1.60 -10.57
C ALA A 259 -12.34 -1.41 -11.06
N THR A 260 -13.14 -0.46 -10.55
CA THR A 260 -14.51 -0.23 -11.10
C THR A 260 -14.99 1.24 -10.98
N VAL A 261 -14.66 2.05 -11.99
CA VAL A 261 -15.27 3.30 -12.52
C VAL A 261 -16.08 4.26 -11.59
N SER A 262 -15.51 5.48 -11.38
CA SER A 262 -16.04 6.89 -11.31
C SER A 262 -17.28 7.24 -10.43
N ALA A 263 -17.42 8.34 -9.66
CA ALA A 263 -16.72 9.64 -9.45
C ALA A 263 -17.34 10.34 -8.17
N PRO A 264 -17.07 11.64 -7.84
CA PRO A 264 -15.84 12.26 -7.34
C PRO A 264 -16.03 12.98 -5.97
N ILE A 265 -14.93 13.27 -5.26
CA ILE A 265 -14.76 14.50 -4.45
C ILE A 265 -13.31 14.99 -4.66
N GLY A 266 -13.13 16.03 -5.49
CA GLY A 266 -11.93 16.88 -5.61
C GLY A 266 -10.65 16.26 -6.20
N GLY A 267 -10.12 16.88 -7.26
CA GLY A 267 -8.73 16.78 -7.70
C GLY A 267 -8.43 15.74 -8.80
N ASP A 268 -8.49 16.16 -10.08
CA ASP A 268 -7.99 15.39 -11.24
C ASP A 268 -6.60 15.87 -11.70
N LEU A 269 -5.85 16.57 -10.85
CA LEU A 269 -4.69 17.35 -11.30
C LEU A 269 -3.60 16.47 -11.91
N VAL A 270 -3.05 16.96 -13.02
CA VAL A 270 -1.75 16.53 -13.56
C VAL A 270 -0.69 17.47 -13.02
N VAL A 271 0.23 16.94 -12.20
CA VAL A 271 1.25 17.74 -11.51
C VAL A 271 2.64 17.42 -12.06
N SER A 272 3.37 18.42 -12.53
CA SER A 272 4.79 18.29 -12.84
C SER A 272 5.66 18.56 -11.60
N LEU A 273 6.74 17.81 -11.41
CA LEU A 273 7.71 18.02 -10.35
C LEU A 273 9.13 18.00 -10.92
N ASP A 274 9.61 19.19 -11.29
CA ASP A 274 10.93 19.38 -11.87
C ASP A 274 11.99 19.76 -10.83
N GLY A 275 13.25 19.55 -11.17
CA GLY A 275 14.37 20.02 -10.36
C GLY A 275 15.69 19.34 -10.73
N PRO A 276 16.81 19.84 -10.19
CA PRO A 276 18.14 19.35 -10.51
C PRO A 276 18.39 17.91 -10.04
N GLY A 277 19.53 17.34 -10.45
CA GLY A 277 19.93 16.01 -10.00
C GLY A 277 20.14 15.98 -8.49
N SER A 278 19.80 14.86 -7.84
CA SER A 278 19.94 14.71 -6.38
C SER A 278 19.14 15.72 -5.54
N SER A 279 18.07 16.32 -6.09
CA SER A 279 17.18 17.21 -5.35
C SER A 279 16.18 16.50 -4.44
N GLY A 280 16.07 15.16 -4.52
CA GLY A 280 15.08 14.38 -3.78
C GLY A 280 13.71 14.28 -4.45
N LYS A 281 13.54 14.80 -5.68
CA LYS A 281 12.26 14.80 -6.42
C LYS A 281 11.55 13.43 -6.49
N SER A 282 12.29 12.35 -6.66
CA SER A 282 11.71 10.99 -6.72
C SER A 282 11.07 10.61 -5.38
N SER A 283 11.81 10.75 -4.28
CA SER A 283 11.33 10.49 -2.92
C SER A 283 10.22 11.45 -2.48
N VAL A 284 10.37 12.74 -2.76
CA VAL A 284 9.39 13.78 -2.42
C VAL A 284 8.10 13.58 -3.19
N GLY A 285 8.18 13.41 -4.51
CA GLY A 285 7.02 13.20 -5.37
C GLY A 285 6.29 11.90 -5.04
N ALA A 286 7.02 10.81 -4.80
CA ALA A 286 6.41 9.54 -4.38
C ALA A 286 5.70 9.67 -3.02
N GLY A 287 6.31 10.36 -2.06
CA GLY A 287 5.72 10.60 -0.74
C GLY A 287 4.45 11.46 -0.81
N ALA A 288 4.49 12.55 -1.56
CA ALA A 288 3.34 13.43 -1.76
C ALA A 288 2.20 12.72 -2.51
N ALA A 289 2.53 12.01 -3.59
CA ALA A 289 1.52 11.26 -4.36
C ALA A 289 0.83 10.19 -3.51
N LEU A 290 1.59 9.45 -2.70
CA LEU A 290 1.04 8.48 -1.77
C LEU A 290 0.12 9.12 -0.73
N ALA A 291 0.48 10.31 -0.21
CA ALA A 291 -0.32 11.03 0.77
C ALA A 291 -1.62 11.60 0.19
N LEU A 292 -1.59 12.01 -1.08
CA LEU A 292 -2.70 12.61 -1.80
C LEU A 292 -3.58 11.58 -2.53
N GLY A 293 -3.13 10.33 -2.65
CA GLY A 293 -3.82 9.31 -3.47
C GLY A 293 -3.63 9.51 -4.97
N TYR A 294 -2.54 10.15 -5.38
CA TYR A 294 -2.14 10.34 -6.77
C TYR A 294 -1.26 9.17 -7.22
N ARG A 295 -1.27 8.90 -8.53
CA ARG A 295 -0.24 8.09 -9.18
C ARG A 295 1.09 8.83 -9.14
N PHE A 296 2.20 8.10 -9.21
CA PHE A 296 3.53 8.69 -9.26
C PHE A 296 4.38 8.05 -10.35
N CYS A 297 5.08 8.86 -11.12
CA CYS A 297 6.09 8.40 -12.06
C CYS A 297 7.34 9.28 -11.98
N ASP A 298 8.51 8.69 -11.70
CA ASP A 298 9.79 9.32 -12.01
C ASP A 298 10.18 8.90 -13.42
N THR A 299 10.03 9.82 -14.37
CA THR A 299 10.29 9.53 -15.79
C THR A 299 11.74 9.14 -16.07
N GLY A 300 12.67 9.42 -15.15
CA GLY A 300 14.05 8.95 -15.22
C GLY A 300 14.17 7.42 -15.29
N VAL A 301 13.15 6.69 -14.83
CA VAL A 301 13.12 5.21 -14.90
C VAL A 301 13.15 4.70 -16.35
N LEU A 302 12.50 5.39 -17.29
CA LEU A 302 12.45 4.99 -18.71
C LEU A 302 13.83 5.13 -19.37
N TYR A 303 14.55 6.21 -19.08
CA TYR A 303 15.91 6.41 -19.59
C TYR A 303 16.89 5.38 -19.00
N ARG A 304 16.74 5.05 -17.71
CA ARG A 304 17.54 4.00 -17.07
C ARG A 304 17.25 2.62 -17.63
N ALA A 305 15.97 2.31 -17.87
CA ALA A 305 15.54 1.08 -18.51
C ALA A 305 16.14 0.93 -19.91
N LEU A 306 16.05 1.97 -20.72
CA LEU A 306 16.65 1.98 -22.05
C LEU A 306 18.18 1.82 -22.00
N THR A 307 18.84 2.50 -21.06
CA THR A 307 20.29 2.38 -20.86
C THR A 307 20.69 0.97 -20.46
N TRP A 308 19.96 0.36 -19.52
CA TRP A 308 20.19 -1.02 -19.11
C TRP A 308 20.01 -1.98 -20.30
N LEU A 309 18.92 -1.83 -21.05
CA LEU A 309 18.63 -2.68 -22.21
C LEU A 309 19.69 -2.54 -23.32
N ALA A 310 20.17 -1.32 -23.56
CA ALA A 310 21.27 -1.07 -24.49
C ALA A 310 22.56 -1.80 -24.05
N LEU A 311 22.89 -1.73 -22.76
CA LEU A 311 24.06 -2.42 -22.21
C LEU A 311 23.95 -3.95 -22.33
N GLU A 312 22.78 -4.51 -21.98
CA GLU A 312 22.55 -5.97 -22.10
C GLU A 312 22.67 -6.47 -23.55
N ARG A 313 22.37 -5.61 -24.53
CA ARG A 313 22.44 -5.95 -25.96
C ARG A 313 23.70 -5.51 -26.66
N GLY A 314 24.60 -4.82 -25.96
CA GLY A 314 25.80 -4.23 -26.57
C GLY A 314 25.49 -3.12 -27.58
N THR A 315 24.35 -2.45 -27.46
CA THR A 315 23.99 -1.29 -28.28
C THR A 315 24.80 -0.07 -27.85
N ASP A 316 25.39 0.64 -28.81
CA ASP A 316 26.17 1.84 -28.54
C ASP A 316 25.29 2.97 -27.97
N ALA A 317 25.70 3.54 -26.84
CA ALA A 317 25.02 4.66 -26.20
C ALA A 317 25.07 5.95 -27.05
N ASP A 318 25.91 6.01 -28.08
CA ASP A 318 26.01 7.11 -29.04
C ASP A 318 25.29 6.87 -30.37
N ASP A 319 24.60 5.74 -30.53
CA ASP A 319 23.75 5.45 -31.69
C ASP A 319 22.26 5.70 -31.36
N PRO A 320 21.72 6.90 -31.67
CA PRO A 320 20.34 7.25 -31.33
C PRO A 320 19.31 6.37 -32.03
N ASP A 321 19.56 5.90 -33.26
CA ASP A 321 18.60 5.11 -34.02
C ASP A 321 18.48 3.70 -33.44
N ALA A 322 19.62 3.09 -33.09
CA ALA A 322 19.63 1.80 -32.41
C ALA A 322 18.99 1.87 -31.01
N LEU A 323 19.20 2.96 -30.28
CA LEU A 323 18.53 3.19 -28.99
C LEU A 323 17.01 3.35 -29.16
N VAL A 324 16.55 4.11 -30.15
CA VAL A 324 15.10 4.28 -30.42
C VAL A 324 14.44 2.94 -30.72
N ALA A 325 15.09 2.06 -31.48
CA ALA A 325 14.58 0.73 -31.80
C ALA A 325 14.30 -0.17 -30.58
N LEU A 326 14.96 0.07 -29.45
CA LEU A 326 14.77 -0.68 -28.20
C LEU A 326 13.59 -0.18 -27.35
N THR A 327 13.12 1.05 -27.57
CA THR A 327 12.07 1.67 -26.76
C THR A 327 10.75 0.89 -26.69
N PRO A 328 10.25 0.21 -27.75
CA PRO A 328 8.98 -0.51 -27.68
C PRO A 328 9.00 -1.74 -26.77
N GLU A 329 10.18 -2.18 -26.35
CA GLU A 329 10.34 -3.37 -25.50
C GLU A 329 10.21 -3.05 -24.01
N LEU A 330 10.12 -1.78 -23.67
CA LEU A 330 10.01 -1.31 -22.29
C LEU A 330 8.53 -1.26 -21.88
N ASP A 331 8.13 -2.18 -21.01
CA ASP A 331 6.81 -2.16 -20.39
C ASP A 331 6.90 -1.54 -18.99
N LEU A 332 6.33 -0.34 -18.83
CA LEU A 332 6.25 0.35 -17.55
C LEU A 332 4.92 0.03 -16.85
N ALA A 333 5.01 -0.64 -15.71
CA ALA A 333 3.87 -1.05 -14.90
C ALA A 333 3.87 -0.35 -13.52
N PRO A 334 2.68 -0.19 -12.91
CA PRO A 334 2.55 0.27 -11.54
C PRO A 334 3.03 -0.80 -10.55
N ASP A 335 3.70 -0.37 -9.48
CA ASP A 335 3.92 -1.19 -8.30
C ASP A 335 2.65 -1.27 -7.44
N THR A 336 2.69 -2.06 -6.36
CA THR A 336 1.56 -2.27 -5.45
C THR A 336 1.09 -1.00 -4.73
N ALA A 337 1.84 0.11 -4.82
CA ALA A 337 1.47 1.41 -4.26
C ALA A 337 1.02 2.40 -5.35
N GLY A 338 0.81 1.95 -6.59
CA GLY A 338 0.40 2.80 -7.71
C GLY A 338 1.53 3.65 -8.29
N ARG A 339 2.79 3.37 -7.92
CA ARG A 339 3.95 4.06 -8.51
C ARG A 339 4.34 3.37 -9.81
N LEU A 340 4.31 4.11 -10.90
CA LEU A 340 4.75 3.67 -12.22
C LEU A 340 6.27 3.58 -12.23
N ARG A 341 6.80 2.43 -11.82
CA ARG A 341 8.25 2.18 -11.72
C ARG A 341 8.70 0.78 -12.09
N LEU A 342 7.77 -0.18 -12.20
CA LEU A 342 8.15 -1.55 -12.55
C LEU A 342 8.45 -1.59 -14.04
N ILE A 343 9.67 -1.96 -14.41
CA ILE A 343 10.05 -2.11 -15.81
C ILE A 343 10.13 -3.59 -16.13
N ARG A 344 9.41 -4.00 -17.17
CA ARG A 344 9.52 -5.33 -17.75
C ARG A 344 10.09 -5.27 -19.15
N VAL A 345 10.98 -6.22 -19.44
CA VAL A 345 11.51 -6.46 -20.79
C VAL A 345 11.30 -7.92 -21.10
N GLY A 346 10.57 -8.24 -22.17
CA GLY A 346 10.22 -9.63 -22.50
C GLY A 346 9.40 -10.35 -21.41
N GLY A 347 8.70 -9.59 -20.55
CA GLY A 347 7.92 -10.13 -19.43
C GLY A 347 8.70 -10.35 -18.12
N GLU A 348 10.02 -10.17 -18.12
CA GLU A 348 10.86 -10.24 -16.91
C GLU A 348 10.95 -8.87 -16.22
N ASP A 349 10.80 -8.82 -14.90
CA ASP A 349 11.00 -7.60 -14.11
C ASP A 349 12.50 -7.30 -13.94
N VAL A 350 12.93 -6.16 -14.47
CA VAL A 350 14.33 -5.72 -14.46
C VAL A 350 14.56 -4.51 -13.56
N THR A 351 13.56 -4.10 -12.79
CA THR A 351 13.53 -2.83 -12.02
C THR A 351 14.73 -2.67 -11.10
N GLU A 352 15.14 -3.73 -10.39
CA GLU A 352 16.27 -3.69 -9.45
C GLU A 352 17.63 -3.53 -10.16
N ARG A 353 17.73 -3.85 -11.45
CA ARG A 353 18.97 -3.76 -12.25
C ARG A 353 19.26 -2.33 -12.75
N LEU A 354 18.25 -1.46 -12.75
CA LEU A 354 18.30 -0.10 -13.31
C LEU A 354 19.15 0.89 -12.50
N HIS A 355 19.54 0.49 -11.29
CA HIS A 355 20.37 1.28 -10.37
C HIS A 355 21.81 0.76 -10.26
N SER A 356 22.23 -0.11 -11.19
CA SER A 356 23.62 -0.57 -11.25
C SER A 356 24.58 0.57 -11.61
N ALA A 357 25.84 0.45 -11.16
CA ALA A 357 26.89 1.43 -11.45
C ALA A 357 27.13 1.61 -12.97
N ALA A 358 26.95 0.54 -13.75
CA ALA A 358 27.06 0.59 -15.21
C ALA A 358 25.98 1.49 -15.84
N VAL A 359 24.72 1.36 -15.39
CA VAL A 359 23.63 2.21 -15.87
C VAL A 359 23.83 3.66 -15.42
N ASP A 360 24.27 3.89 -14.18
CA ASP A 360 24.57 5.23 -13.67
C ASP A 360 25.65 5.95 -14.49
N GLY A 361 26.65 5.22 -14.99
CA GLY A 361 27.71 5.77 -15.85
C GLY A 361 27.22 6.22 -17.23
N GLU A 362 26.23 5.54 -17.80
CA GLU A 362 25.83 5.72 -19.21
C GLU A 362 24.50 6.46 -19.40
N VAL A 363 23.62 6.52 -18.39
CA VAL A 363 22.26 7.06 -18.55
C VAL A 363 22.22 8.51 -19.03
N SER A 364 23.23 9.31 -18.65
CA SER A 364 23.33 10.70 -19.10
C SER A 364 23.70 10.83 -20.57
N ARG A 365 24.43 9.86 -21.14
CA ARG A 365 24.74 9.79 -22.58
C ARG A 365 23.49 9.42 -23.37
N VAL A 366 22.78 8.38 -22.95
CA VAL A 366 21.52 7.97 -23.59
C VAL A 366 20.48 9.09 -23.55
N ALA A 367 20.27 9.73 -22.39
CA ALA A 367 19.27 10.77 -22.19
C ALA A 367 19.58 12.12 -22.86
N ARG A 368 20.74 12.28 -23.52
CA ARG A 368 21.09 13.51 -24.25
C ARG A 368 20.54 13.55 -25.68
N HIS A 369 20.24 12.38 -26.25
CA HIS A 369 19.82 12.24 -27.64
C HIS A 369 18.39 12.74 -27.84
N ALA A 370 18.20 13.59 -28.84
CA ALA A 370 16.90 14.15 -29.17
C ALA A 370 15.92 13.06 -29.64
N ALA A 371 16.36 12.18 -30.54
CA ALA A 371 15.54 11.09 -31.07
C ALA A 371 15.02 10.15 -29.96
N VAL A 372 15.86 9.83 -28.97
CA VAL A 372 15.44 9.02 -27.80
C VAL A 372 14.36 9.73 -26.99
N ARG A 373 14.51 11.04 -26.74
CA ARG A 373 13.48 11.82 -26.05
C ARG A 373 12.17 11.83 -26.83
N GLU A 374 12.24 12.07 -28.14
CA GLU A 374 11.08 12.10 -29.03
C GLU A 374 10.35 10.75 -29.05
N ALA A 375 11.10 9.64 -29.06
CA ALA A 375 10.52 8.29 -29.01
C ALA A 375 9.83 7.96 -27.67
N LEU A 376 10.38 8.43 -26.54
CA LEU A 376 9.79 8.20 -25.22
C LEU A 376 8.65 9.17 -24.88
N LEU A 377 8.57 10.32 -25.55
CA LEU A 377 7.61 11.38 -25.25
C LEU A 377 6.13 10.93 -25.32
N PRO A 378 5.68 10.16 -26.33
CA PRO A 378 4.32 9.63 -26.35
C PRO A 378 3.99 8.77 -25.12
N VAL A 379 4.91 7.87 -24.74
CA VAL A 379 4.76 7.02 -23.55
C VAL A 379 4.66 7.89 -22.31
N GLN A 380 5.57 8.85 -22.13
CA GLN A 380 5.56 9.75 -20.98
C GLN A 380 4.24 10.54 -20.89
N ARG A 381 3.71 11.03 -22.01
CA ARG A 381 2.44 11.77 -22.04
C ARG A 381 1.24 10.87 -21.72
N SER A 382 1.19 9.66 -22.26
CA SER A 382 0.08 8.74 -21.97
C SER A 382 0.03 8.32 -20.50
N LEU A 383 1.13 8.44 -19.74
CA LEU A 383 1.09 8.23 -18.28
C LEU A 383 0.23 9.27 -17.57
N ALA A 384 0.12 10.49 -18.12
CA ALA A 384 -0.71 11.55 -17.57
C ALA A 384 -2.20 11.39 -17.88
N ASP A 385 -2.55 10.52 -18.81
CA ASP A 385 -3.94 10.22 -19.16
C ASP A 385 -4.70 9.75 -17.91
N GLY A 386 -5.93 10.25 -17.76
CA GLY A 386 -6.77 9.97 -16.59
C GLY A 386 -6.49 10.83 -15.34
N GLY A 387 -5.56 11.79 -15.41
CA GLY A 387 -5.31 12.73 -14.32
C GLY A 387 -4.76 12.09 -13.05
N ARG A 388 -4.81 12.81 -11.92
CA ARG A 388 -4.33 12.34 -10.60
C ARG A 388 -2.94 11.71 -10.66
N ILE A 389 -1.97 12.46 -11.16
CA ILE A 389 -0.58 11.99 -11.24
C ILE A 389 0.39 13.09 -10.86
N ILE A 390 1.45 12.71 -10.15
CA ILE A 390 2.65 13.53 -9.98
C ILE A 390 3.76 12.90 -10.84
N MET A 391 4.25 13.65 -11.83
CA MET A 391 5.33 13.23 -12.70
C MET A 391 6.61 13.99 -12.39
N ALA A 392 7.65 13.26 -11.97
CA ALA A 392 8.94 13.81 -11.63
C ALA A 392 9.95 13.67 -12.78
N GLY A 393 10.80 14.69 -12.94
CA GLY A 393 11.83 14.70 -13.97
C GLY A 393 12.66 15.98 -13.98
N ARG A 394 13.19 16.34 -15.15
CA ARG A 394 14.00 17.54 -15.36
C ARG A 394 13.34 18.54 -16.32
N ASP A 395 12.46 18.03 -17.17
CA ASP A 395 11.84 18.69 -18.31
C ASP A 395 10.34 18.35 -18.39
N ILE A 396 9.71 17.99 -17.27
CA ILE A 396 8.30 17.61 -17.22
C ILE A 396 7.42 18.80 -17.52
N GLY A 397 7.48 19.85 -16.71
CA GLY A 397 6.61 21.03 -16.83
C GLY A 397 6.97 21.96 -18.00
N THR A 398 8.10 21.73 -18.67
CA THR A 398 8.53 22.53 -19.82
C THR A 398 8.36 21.83 -21.17
N VAL A 399 8.47 20.50 -21.22
CA VAL A 399 8.47 19.74 -22.49
C VAL A 399 7.45 18.60 -22.50
N VAL A 400 7.45 17.76 -21.46
CA VAL A 400 6.58 16.58 -21.43
C VAL A 400 5.11 16.99 -21.26
N LEU A 401 4.85 17.79 -20.23
CA LEU A 401 3.55 18.27 -19.78
C LEU A 401 3.56 19.81 -19.63
N PRO A 402 3.71 20.57 -20.73
CA PRO A 402 3.66 22.03 -20.68
C PRO A 402 2.29 22.57 -20.25
N GLU A 403 1.24 21.75 -20.33
CA GLU A 403 -0.12 22.08 -19.89
C GLU A 403 -0.49 21.38 -18.57
N ALA A 404 0.49 20.95 -17.77
CA ALA A 404 0.23 20.41 -16.45
C ALA A 404 -0.56 21.42 -15.60
N ASP A 405 -1.58 20.94 -14.88
CA ASP A 405 -2.48 21.76 -14.07
C ASP A 405 -1.75 22.48 -12.92
N LEU A 406 -0.69 21.85 -12.42
CA LEU A 406 0.22 22.45 -11.46
C LEU A 406 1.66 22.07 -11.82
N LYS A 407 2.52 23.07 -11.92
CA LYS A 407 3.96 22.87 -12.13
C LYS A 407 4.71 23.21 -10.87
N LEU A 408 5.44 22.24 -10.35
CA LEU A 408 6.30 22.39 -9.18
C LEU A 408 7.76 22.31 -9.60
N PHE A 409 8.59 23.13 -8.97
CA PHE A 409 10.03 23.06 -9.14
C PHE A 409 10.71 23.00 -7.77
N ILE A 410 11.41 21.90 -7.50
CA ILE A 410 12.23 21.76 -6.29
C ILE A 410 13.51 22.56 -6.48
N ASP A 411 13.62 23.62 -5.71
CA ASP A 411 14.80 24.47 -5.66
C ASP A 411 15.64 24.10 -4.43
N VAL A 412 16.88 23.71 -4.69
CA VAL A 412 17.83 23.25 -3.68
C VAL A 412 19.25 23.58 -4.16
N SER A 413 20.03 24.21 -3.28
CA SER A 413 21.38 24.63 -3.60
C SER A 413 22.27 23.44 -3.95
N LEU A 414 23.29 23.70 -4.76
CA LEU A 414 24.32 22.72 -5.08
C LEU A 414 24.99 22.20 -3.80
N ASP A 415 25.26 23.09 -2.85
CA ASP A 415 25.91 22.76 -1.58
C ASP A 415 25.05 21.80 -0.74
N GLU A 416 23.75 22.07 -0.59
CA GLU A 416 22.87 21.17 0.17
C GLU A 416 22.71 19.80 -0.53
N ARG A 417 22.62 19.77 -1.87
CA ARG A 417 22.58 18.51 -2.61
C ARG A 417 23.87 17.71 -2.49
N ALA A 418 25.03 18.37 -2.58
CA ALA A 418 26.33 17.74 -2.40
C ALA A 418 26.46 17.20 -0.97
N ARG A 419 26.05 17.97 0.04
CA ARG A 419 26.02 17.54 1.44
C ARG A 419 25.18 16.29 1.64
N ARG A 420 23.94 16.26 1.13
CA ARG A 420 23.05 15.09 1.19
C ARG A 420 23.67 13.87 0.53
N ARG A 421 24.24 14.05 -0.67
CA ARG A 421 24.85 12.98 -1.45
C ARG A 421 26.13 12.43 -0.81
N ALA A 422 26.93 13.30 -0.17
CA ALA A 422 28.09 12.88 0.61
C ALA A 422 27.67 12.03 1.81
N LEU A 423 26.65 12.45 2.56
CA LEU A 423 26.08 11.68 3.67
C LEU A 423 25.53 10.31 3.21
N GLU A 424 24.82 10.26 2.08
CA GLU A 424 24.34 8.99 1.48
C GLU A 424 25.49 8.02 1.15
N ARG A 425 26.64 8.55 0.75
CA ARG A 425 27.86 7.77 0.44
C ARG A 425 28.70 7.48 1.69
N GLY A 426 28.26 7.89 2.89
CA GLY A 426 29.02 7.73 4.14
C GLY A 426 30.28 8.61 4.21
N LEU A 427 30.34 9.68 3.43
CA LEU A 427 31.47 10.60 3.37
C LEU A 427 31.28 11.77 4.34
N ASP A 428 32.38 12.30 4.86
CA ASP A 428 32.39 13.58 5.57
C ASP A 428 31.97 14.71 4.61
N PRO A 429 30.85 15.41 4.86
CA PRO A 429 30.37 16.46 3.98
C PRO A 429 31.29 17.68 3.86
N GLN A 430 32.25 17.83 4.79
CA GLN A 430 33.27 18.89 4.76
C GLN A 430 34.64 18.37 4.30
N GLY A 431 34.73 17.08 3.95
CA GLY A 431 35.98 16.44 3.54
C GLY A 431 36.31 16.61 2.05
N VAL A 432 37.56 16.34 1.69
CA VAL A 432 38.05 16.38 0.29
C VAL A 432 37.23 15.48 -0.64
N ALA A 433 36.71 14.36 -0.14
CA ALA A 433 35.84 13.47 -0.91
C ALA A 433 34.49 14.12 -1.27
N ALA A 434 33.92 14.97 -0.41
CA ALA A 434 32.68 15.70 -0.71
C ALA A 434 32.88 16.76 -1.79
N ALA A 435 34.06 17.39 -1.88
CA ALA A 435 34.38 18.34 -2.95
C ALA A 435 34.29 17.69 -4.35
N SER A 436 34.67 16.40 -4.47
CA SER A 436 34.50 15.64 -5.71
C SER A 436 33.03 15.42 -6.08
N VAL A 437 32.16 15.20 -5.09
CA VAL A 437 30.71 15.06 -5.28
C VAL A 437 30.10 16.38 -5.73
N THR A 438 30.52 17.50 -5.15
CA THR A 438 30.10 18.84 -5.57
C THR A 438 30.46 19.10 -7.03
N ALA A 439 31.71 18.81 -7.43
CA ALA A 439 32.15 18.98 -8.82
C ALA A 439 31.39 18.08 -9.80
N GLU A 440 31.11 16.82 -9.41
CA GLU A 440 30.30 15.88 -10.19
C GLU A 440 28.88 16.42 -10.44
N LEU A 441 28.23 16.92 -9.38
CA LEU A 441 26.89 17.48 -9.46
C LEU A 441 26.85 18.78 -10.27
N ALA A 442 27.83 19.67 -10.08
CA ALA A 442 27.93 20.93 -10.82
C ALA A 442 28.04 20.68 -12.33
N ARG A 443 28.96 19.81 -12.74
CA ARG A 443 29.13 19.41 -14.14
C ARG A 443 27.86 18.80 -14.71
N ARG A 444 27.16 17.99 -13.92
CA ARG A 444 25.90 17.39 -14.36
C ARG A 444 24.81 18.43 -14.56
N ASP A 445 24.69 19.39 -13.65
CA ASP A 445 23.71 20.46 -13.77
C ASP A 445 23.99 21.36 -14.97
N GLU A 446 25.27 21.65 -15.26
CA GLU A 446 25.67 22.36 -16.47
C GLU A 446 25.24 21.59 -17.73
N VAL A 447 25.56 20.29 -17.82
CA VAL A 447 25.13 19.45 -18.95
C VAL A 447 23.61 19.41 -19.08
N ASP A 448 22.88 19.22 -17.98
CA ASP A 448 21.42 19.13 -18.00
C ASP A 448 20.74 20.46 -18.36
N SER A 449 21.31 21.61 -17.97
CA SER A 449 20.75 22.94 -18.24
C SER A 449 21.15 23.54 -19.59
N THR A 450 22.31 23.15 -20.13
CA THR A 450 22.84 23.68 -21.40
C THR A 450 22.58 22.78 -22.61
N ARG A 451 22.06 21.56 -22.41
CA ARG A 451 21.79 20.64 -23.52
C ARG A 451 20.84 21.24 -24.57
N PRO A 452 21.05 20.97 -25.87
CA PRO A 452 20.22 21.51 -26.94
C PRO A 452 18.75 21.08 -26.84
N THR A 453 18.49 19.85 -26.39
CA THR A 453 17.15 19.27 -26.37
C THR A 453 16.63 19.13 -24.94
N ALA A 454 15.47 19.75 -24.68
CA ALA A 454 14.74 19.74 -23.42
C ALA A 454 15.62 20.06 -22.19
N PRO A 455 16.33 21.19 -22.17
CA PRO A 455 17.19 21.56 -21.04
C PRO A 455 16.39 21.65 -19.73
N LEU A 456 17.05 21.34 -18.61
CA LEU A 456 16.52 21.63 -17.28
C LEU A 456 16.31 23.13 -17.15
N ARG A 457 15.05 23.54 -17.20
CA ARG A 457 14.61 24.92 -17.04
C ARG A 457 13.43 24.93 -16.09
N ARG A 458 13.40 25.94 -15.22
CA ARG A 458 12.23 26.21 -14.41
C ARG A 458 11.08 26.63 -15.34
N PRO A 459 9.90 25.98 -15.28
CA PRO A 459 8.72 26.48 -15.97
C PRO A 459 8.35 27.88 -15.45
N HIS A 460 7.93 28.77 -16.34
CA HIS A 460 7.67 30.19 -16.00
C HIS A 460 6.57 30.36 -14.95
N ASP A 461 5.60 29.45 -14.94
CA ASP A 461 4.44 29.37 -14.07
C ASP A 461 4.63 28.38 -12.90
N ALA A 462 5.86 27.89 -12.67
CA ALA A 462 6.11 26.92 -11.61
C ALA A 462 6.12 27.54 -10.20
N VAL A 463 5.42 26.87 -9.28
CA VAL A 463 5.51 27.07 -7.84
C VAL A 463 6.84 26.50 -7.33
N ILE A 464 7.58 27.29 -6.55
CA ILE A 464 8.89 26.91 -6.05
C ILE A 464 8.79 26.24 -4.69
N ILE A 465 9.33 25.02 -4.61
CA ILE A 465 9.48 24.28 -3.37
C ILE A 465 10.94 24.37 -2.93
N ARG A 466 11.24 25.29 -2.00
CA ARG A 466 12.59 25.40 -1.42
C ARG A 466 12.84 24.23 -0.48
N SER A 467 13.94 23.49 -0.69
CA SER A 467 14.28 22.31 0.12
C SER A 467 15.56 22.48 0.95
N ASP A 468 16.29 23.60 0.81
CA ASP A 468 17.48 23.86 1.62
C ASP A 468 17.18 23.83 3.12
N GLY A 469 17.94 23.03 3.87
CA GLY A 469 17.74 22.85 5.31
C GLY A 469 16.48 22.05 5.71
N ASN A 470 15.58 21.74 4.76
CA ASN A 470 14.38 20.96 5.04
C ASN A 470 14.69 19.47 5.15
N THR A 471 13.96 18.80 6.04
CA THR A 471 13.86 17.34 6.03
C THR A 471 13.04 16.85 4.82
N LEU A 472 13.17 15.56 4.50
CA LEU A 472 12.36 14.92 3.46
C LEU A 472 10.86 15.11 3.73
N GLN A 473 10.43 14.93 4.99
CA GLN A 473 9.03 15.04 5.40
C GLN A 473 8.49 16.47 5.22
N GLN A 474 9.25 17.48 5.62
CA GLN A 474 8.87 18.89 5.41
C GLN A 474 8.76 19.24 3.92
N THR A 475 9.65 18.70 3.08
CA THR A 475 9.59 18.93 1.64
C THR A 475 8.37 18.22 1.01
N ILE A 476 8.01 17.03 1.49
CA ILE A 476 6.77 16.32 1.11
C ILE A 476 5.54 17.14 1.48
N GLU A 477 5.49 17.68 2.71
CA GLU A 477 4.38 18.52 3.20
C GLU A 477 4.20 19.77 2.34
N ALA A 478 5.30 20.46 1.97
CA ALA A 478 5.23 21.61 1.07
C ALA A 478 4.64 21.27 -0.31
N VAL A 479 4.97 20.10 -0.87
CA VAL A 479 4.36 19.63 -2.13
C VAL A 479 2.86 19.31 -1.93
N ILE A 480 2.50 18.66 -0.83
CA ILE A 480 1.10 18.35 -0.50
C ILE A 480 0.27 19.62 -0.39
N GLU A 481 0.77 20.63 0.31
CA GLU A 481 0.12 21.93 0.47
C GLU A 481 -0.09 22.63 -0.89
N ALA A 482 0.93 22.63 -1.75
CA ALA A 482 0.83 23.22 -3.08
C ALA A 482 -0.23 22.51 -3.95
N VAL A 483 -0.30 21.18 -3.92
CA VAL A 483 -1.31 20.42 -4.66
C VAL A 483 -2.71 20.70 -4.14
N ARG A 484 -2.92 20.69 -2.82
CA ARG A 484 -4.23 20.99 -2.22
C ARG A 484 -4.70 22.41 -2.54
N ALA A 485 -3.80 23.39 -2.46
CA ALA A 485 -4.13 24.76 -2.83
C ALA A 485 -4.55 24.87 -4.31
N ALA A 486 -3.93 24.12 -5.21
CA ALA A 486 -4.33 24.07 -6.61
C ALA A 486 -5.67 23.35 -6.81
N GLU A 487 -5.97 22.30 -6.03
CA GLU A 487 -7.27 21.62 -6.05
C GLU A 487 -8.39 22.57 -5.60
N GLU A 488 -8.16 23.36 -4.55
CA GLU A 488 -9.10 24.36 -4.03
C GLU A 488 -9.36 25.51 -5.02
N GLN A 489 -8.37 25.88 -5.84
CA GLN A 489 -8.54 26.91 -6.87
C GLN A 489 -9.33 26.41 -8.11
N ARG A 490 -9.48 25.09 -8.27
CA ARG A 490 -10.14 24.47 -9.42
C ARG A 490 -11.57 24.02 -9.16
N GLY A 491 -11.95 23.87 -7.88
CA GLY A 491 -13.32 23.59 -7.42
C GLY A 491 -14.08 24.87 -7.12
#